data_AF-S7I6G2-F1
#
_entry.id   AF-S7I6G2-F1
#
_cell.length_a   1.000
_cell.length_b   1.000
_cell.length_c   1.000
_cell.angle_alpha   90.00
_cell.angle_beta   90.00
_cell.angle_gamma   90.00
#
_symmetry.space_group_name_H-M   'P 1'
#
loop_
_entity.id
_entity.type
_entity.pdbx_description
1 polymer ?
#
loop_
_entity_poly.entity_id
_entity_poly.type
_entity_poly.pdbx_seq_one_letter_code
_entity_poly.pdbx_strand_id
1 'polypeptide(L)' 'MQPSEIIVPKKEALPAEPDLRPKLRQAYISERQSLELLEIELNRSKVVMIDENGRIVRFSLTSEH' A
#
# COMPACT_ATOMS: atom_id res chain seq x y z
N MET A 1 27.19 30.86 -51.19
CA MET A 1 26.08 30.69 -50.23
C MET A 1 26.70 30.28 -48.91
N GLN A 2 26.44 31.00 -47.82
CA GLN A 2 26.90 30.62 -46.49
C GLN A 2 25.90 29.60 -45.91
N PRO A 3 26.34 28.45 -45.39
CA PRO A 3 25.43 27.49 -44.78
C PRO A 3 24.92 28.06 -43.44
N SER A 4 23.60 27.98 -43.22
CA SER A 4 23.00 28.34 -41.94
C SER A 4 23.12 27.19 -40.95
N GLU A 5 23.65 27.47 -39.76
CA GLU A 5 23.72 26.50 -38.67
C GLU A 5 22.41 26.47 -37.87
N ILE A 6 21.99 25.26 -37.50
CA ILE A 6 20.85 25.05 -36.61
C ILE A 6 21.35 25.18 -35.17
N ILE A 7 20.96 26.26 -34.50
CA ILE A 7 21.22 26.45 -33.07
C ILE A 7 20.12 25.69 -32.31
N VAL A 8 20.45 24.49 -31.84
CA VAL A 8 19.60 23.77 -30.88
C VAL A 8 19.85 24.39 -29.50
N PRO A 9 18.83 24.98 -28.85
CA PRO A 9 18.98 25.44 -27.47
C PRO A 9 19.36 24.24 -26.62
N LYS A 10 20.55 24.29 -25.99
CA LYS A 10 20.91 23.31 -24.98
C LYS A 10 19.87 23.45 -23.87
N LYS A 11 19.00 22.45 -23.73
CA LYS A 11 18.10 22.36 -22.58
C LYS A 11 19.00 22.39 -21.36
N GLU A 12 19.01 23.52 -20.66
CA GLU A 12 19.71 23.63 -19.38
C GLU A 12 19.25 22.47 -18.53
N ALA A 13 20.21 21.76 -17.92
CA ALA A 13 19.93 20.65 -17.05
C ALA A 13 19.14 21.19 -15.85
N LEU A 14 17.81 21.18 -15.97
CA LEU A 14 16.91 21.29 -14.83
C LEU A 14 17.40 20.27 -13.79
N PRO A 15 17.43 20.64 -12.49
CA PRO A 15 17.80 19.70 -11.46
C PRO A 15 16.99 18.41 -11.65
N ALA A 16 17.67 17.27 -11.64
CA ALA A 16 17.02 15.99 -11.83
C ALA A 16 15.88 15.87 -10.81
N GLU A 17 14.65 15.67 -11.30
CA GLU A 17 13.49 15.44 -10.44
C GLU A 17 13.83 14.34 -9.43
N PRO A 18 13.48 14.49 -8.15
CA PRO A 18 13.78 13.49 -7.15
C PRO A 18 13.14 12.17 -7.53
N ASP A 19 13.92 11.09 -7.50
CA ASP A 19 13.41 9.76 -7.76
C ASP A 19 12.43 9.37 -6.64
N LEU A 20 11.12 9.37 -6.96
CA LEU A 20 10.05 9.03 -6.01
C LEU A 20 9.85 7.52 -5.84
N ARG A 21 10.48 6.68 -6.68
CA ARG A 21 10.30 5.22 -6.64
C ARG A 21 10.65 4.59 -5.28
N PRO A 22 11.73 5.01 -4.58
CA PRO A 22 12.04 4.49 -3.25
C PRO A 22 10.96 4.83 -2.21
N LYS A 23 10.41 6.05 -2.26
CA LYS A 23 9.34 6.50 -1.35
C LYS A 23 8.06 5.69 -1.55
N LEU A 24 7.66 5.49 -2.81
CA LEU A 24 6.48 4.69 -3.16
C LEU A 24 6.65 3.23 -2.75
N ARG A 25 7.84 2.65 -3.00
CA ARG A 25 8.16 1.29 -2.57
C ARG A 25 8.06 1.14 -1.05
N GLN A 26 8.62 2.09 -0.31
CA GLN A 26 8.58 2.05 1.15
C GLN A 26 7.16 2.17 1.68
N ALA A 27 6.36 3.09 1.14
CA ALA A 27 4.96 3.27 1.50
C ALA A 27 4.12 2.01 1.22
N TYR A 28 4.33 1.36 0.07
CA TYR A 28 3.67 0.10 -0.24
C TYR A 28 4.01 -1.00 0.76
N ILE A 29 5.29 -1.16 1.10
CA ILE A 29 5.74 -2.19 2.06
C ILE A 29 5.12 -1.94 3.43
N SER A 30 5.12 -0.70 3.92
CA SER A 30 4.55 -0.37 5.23
C SER A 30 3.05 -0.62 5.29
N GLU A 31 2.30 -0.19 4.28
CA GLU A 31 0.84 -0.40 4.24
C GLU A 31 0.49 -1.88 4.15
N ARG A 32 1.24 -2.67 3.37
CA ARG A 32 1.03 -4.11 3.28
C ARG A 32 1.19 -4.81 4.63
N GLN A 33 2.22 -4.44 5.39
CA GLN A 33 2.48 -5.00 6.72
C GLN A 33 1.40 -4.60 7.74
N SER A 34 0.95 -3.34 7.69
CA SER A 34 -0.14 -2.85 8.53
C SER A 34 -1.44 -3.61 8.27
N LEU A 35 -1.77 -3.83 6.99
CA LEU A 35 -2.99 -4.54 6.60
C LEU A 35 -2.96 -6.02 7.00
N GLU A 36 -1.82 -6.69 6.84
CA GLU A 36 -1.63 -8.08 7.29
C GLU A 36 -1.88 -8.23 8.81
N LEU A 37 -1.34 -7.29 9.61
CA LEU A 37 -1.56 -7.28 11.05
C LEU A 37 -3.04 -7.04 11.39
N LEU A 38 -3.68 -6.09 10.73
CA LEU A 38 -5.10 -5.79 10.91
C LEU A 38 -5.99 -7.00 10.59
N GLU A 39 -5.72 -7.71 9.48
CA GLU A 39 -6.48 -8.91 9.12
C GLU A 39 -6.34 -10.03 10.15
N ILE A 40 -5.13 -10.23 10.70
CA ILE A 40 -4.90 -11.20 11.77
C ILE A 40 -5.70 -10.81 13.02
N GLU A 41 -5.68 -9.53 13.40
CA GLU A 41 -6.41 -9.02 14.56
C GLU A 41 -7.93 -9.16 14.38
N LEU A 42 -8.46 -8.80 13.21
CA LEU A 42 -9.87 -8.98 12.87
C LEU A 42 -10.30 -10.46 12.82
N ASN A 43 -9.40 -11.39 12.50
CA ASN A 43 -9.70 -12.80 12.57
C ASN A 43 -9.61 -13.35 14.00
N ARG A 44 -8.72 -12.81 14.84
CA ARG A 44 -8.63 -13.15 16.27
C ARG A 44 -9.81 -12.63 17.08
N SER A 45 -10.42 -11.51 16.70
CA SER A 45 -11.61 -10.95 17.36
C SER A 45 -12.91 -11.72 17.06
N LYS A 46 -12.90 -12.62 16.07
CA LYS A 46 -14.06 -13.47 15.75
C LYS A 46 -14.16 -14.63 16.73
N VAL A 47 -14.88 -14.42 17.83
CA VAL A 47 -15.24 -15.49 18.75
C VAL A 47 -16.47 -16.23 18.22
N VAL A 48 -16.33 -17.53 18.00
CA VAL A 48 -17.40 -18.40 17.49
C VAL A 48 -17.86 -19.34 18.61
N MET A 49 -19.16 -19.38 18.88
CA MET A 49 -19.74 -20.39 19.76
C MET A 49 -20.09 -21.65 18.98
N ILE A 50 -19.70 -22.81 19.51
CA ILE A 50 -19.92 -24.14 18.94
C ILE A 50 -20.77 -24.95 19.92
N ASP A 51 -21.76 -25.69 19.42
CA ASP A 51 -22.59 -26.60 20.22
C ASP A 51 -21.92 -27.98 20.44
N GLU A 52 -22.54 -28.82 21.25
CA GLU A 52 -22.08 -30.19 21.54
C GLU A 52 -21.94 -31.10 20.30
N ASN A 53 -22.57 -30.73 19.18
CA ASN A 53 -22.52 -31.45 17.91
C ASN A 53 -21.53 -30.84 16.91
N GLY A 54 -20.75 -29.84 17.33
CA GLY A 54 -19.77 -29.16 16.47
C GLY A 54 -20.37 -28.13 15.51
N ARG A 55 -21.64 -27.75 15.66
CA ARG A 55 -22.29 -26.75 14.82
C ARG A 55 -22.02 -25.35 15.36
N ILE A 56 -21.78 -24.42 14.44
CA ILE A 56 -21.62 -23.00 14.79
C ILE A 56 -22.99 -22.42 15.15
N VAL A 57 -23.16 -22.00 16.40
CA VAL A 57 -24.44 -21.51 16.94
C VAL A 57 -24.49 -19.99 17.05
N ARG A 58 -23.35 -19.30 17.12
CA ARG A 58 -23.32 -17.82 17.13
C ARG A 58 -21.97 -17.26 16.68
N PHE A 59 -22.03 -16.24 15.84
CA PHE A 59 -20.89 -15.39 15.50
C PHE A 59 -20.95 -14.13 16.36
N SER A 60 -20.04 -14.00 17.32
CA SER A 60 -19.92 -12.76 18.08
C SER A 60 -18.95 -11.86 17.33
N LEU A 61 -19.48 -10.98 16.47
CA LEU A 61 -18.77 -9.72 16.22
C LEU A 61 -18.77 -9.02 17.56
N THR A 62 -17.64 -9.00 18.25
CA THR A 62 -17.41 -8.00 19.30
C THR A 62 -17.50 -6.65 18.59
N SER A 63 -18.70 -6.09 18.56
CA SER A 63 -18.92 -4.70 18.20
C SER A 63 -18.21 -3.90 19.27
N GLU A 64 -16.97 -3.48 19.00
CA GLU A 64 -16.33 -2.43 19.78
C GLU A 64 -17.00 -1.10 19.45
N HIS A 65 -18.20 -0.90 20.01
CA HIS A 65 -18.85 0.39 20.19
C HIS A 65 -19.60 0.39 21.52
#